data_AF-A0AAW8N758-F1
#
_entry.id   AF-A0AAW8N758-F1
#
_cell.length_a   1.000
_cell.length_b   1.000
_cell.length_c   1.000
_cell.angle_alpha   90.00
_cell.angle_beta   90.00
_cell.angle_gamma   90.00
#
_symmetry.space_group_name_H-M   'P 1'
#
loop_
_entity.id
_entity.type
_entity.pdbx_description
1 polymer ?
#
loop_
_entity_poly.entity_id
_entity_poly.type
_entity_poly.pdbx_seq_one_letter_code
_entity_poly.pdbx_strand_id
1 'polypeptide(L)'
;MESYRLGDWCRLIGIPVEVRKDFELVRSGVVDDAMEDSSALWIAADASGGRALFAAAEGYEVWIRPRELEGRLCYKMAVALRPLPAGAAGRA
;
A
#
# COMPACT_ATOMS: atom_id res chain seq x y z
N MET A 1 5.53 -0.39 -16.83
CA MET A 1 4.26 -0.73 -16.16
C MET A 1 4.39 -0.31 -14.71
N GLU A 2 3.71 0.77 -14.32
CA GLU A 2 3.98 1.50 -13.07
C GLU A 2 3.35 0.75 -11.88
N SER A 3 4.20 0.24 -10.99
CA SER A 3 3.81 -0.08 -9.61
C SER A 3 3.90 1.21 -8.80
N TYR A 4 2.93 1.44 -7.92
CA TYR A 4 2.93 2.61 -7.04
C TYR A 4 3.28 2.19 -5.62
N ARG A 5 4.25 2.87 -5.00
CA ARG A 5 4.56 2.71 -3.58
C ARG A 5 3.50 3.46 -2.77
N LEU A 6 2.89 2.79 -1.80
CA LEU A 6 1.94 3.40 -0.89
C LEU A 6 2.52 3.46 0.52
N GLY A 7 2.49 4.65 1.14
CA GLY A 7 2.84 4.84 2.55
C GLY A 7 1.68 4.52 3.51
N ASP A 8 0.44 4.67 3.05
CA ASP A 8 -0.77 4.43 3.85
C ASP A 8 -1.16 2.94 3.84
N TRP A 9 -0.42 2.11 4.57
CA TRP A 9 -0.64 0.66 4.62
C TRP A 9 -2.00 0.28 5.21
N CYS A 10 -2.53 1.06 6.17
CA CYS A 10 -3.87 0.86 6.73
C CYS A 10 -4.98 0.84 5.66
N ARG A 11 -4.82 1.57 4.54
CA ARG A 11 -5.81 1.62 3.47
C ARG A 11 -5.79 0.40 2.55
N LEU A 12 -4.73 -0.40 2.64
CA LEU A 12 -4.47 -1.56 1.80
C LEU A 12 -5.14 -2.84 2.32
N ILE A 13 -5.80 -2.81 3.48
CA ILE A 13 -6.53 -3.99 4.00
C ILE A 13 -7.54 -4.49 2.94
N GLY A 14 -7.43 -5.77 2.60
CA GLY A 14 -8.22 -6.46 1.56
C GLY A 14 -7.73 -6.27 0.12
N ILE A 15 -6.62 -5.56 -0.09
CA ILE A 15 -6.02 -5.25 -1.39
C ILE A 15 -4.84 -6.20 -1.65
N PRO A 16 -4.69 -6.76 -2.87
CA PRO A 16 -3.49 -7.47 -3.27
C PRO A 16 -2.32 -6.49 -3.42
N VAL A 17 -1.21 -6.80 -2.74
CA VAL A 17 -0.01 -5.96 -2.70
C VAL A 17 1.25 -6.80 -2.90
N GLU A 18 2.32 -6.12 -3.31
CA GLU A 18 3.68 -6.64 -3.39
C GLU A 18 4.52 -6.01 -2.28
N VAL A 19 5.02 -6.82 -1.36
CA VAL A 19 6.01 -6.42 -0.36
C VAL A 19 7.40 -6.60 -0.96
N ARG A 20 8.15 -5.51 -0.99
CA ARG A 20 9.52 -5.45 -1.51
C ARG A 20 10.48 -4.99 -0.42
N LYS A 21 11.74 -5.40 -0.54
CA LYS A 21 12.84 -4.92 0.28
C LYS A 21 14.04 -4.73 -0.62
N ASP A 22 14.71 -3.57 -0.54
CA ASP A 22 15.87 -3.27 -1.39
C ASP A 22 15.56 -3.47 -2.89
N PHE A 23 14.36 -3.07 -3.34
CA PHE A 23 13.82 -3.29 -4.68
C PHE A 23 13.55 -4.75 -5.11
N GLU A 24 13.80 -5.73 -4.23
CA GLU A 24 13.51 -7.14 -4.48
C GLU A 24 12.12 -7.53 -3.96
N LEU A 25 11.38 -8.33 -4.74
CA LEU A 25 10.08 -8.85 -4.32
C LEU A 25 10.27 -9.92 -3.25
N VAL A 26 9.88 -9.61 -2.02
CA VAL A 26 9.98 -10.53 -0.88
C VAL A 26 8.74 -11.40 -0.81
N ARG A 27 7.55 -10.81 -0.98
CA ARG A 27 6.28 -11.54 -0.92
C ARG A 27 5.18 -10.77 -1.64
N SER A 28 4.24 -11.48 -2.24
CA SER A 28 2.97 -10.92 -2.72
C SER A 28 1.79 -11.59 -2.03
N GLY A 29 0.67 -10.87 -1.91
CA GLY A 29 -0.55 -11.41 -1.33
C GLY A 29 -1.56 -10.33 -0.96
N VAL A 30 -2.70 -10.75 -0.42
CA VAL A 30 -3.73 -9.83 0.07
C VAL A 30 -3.37 -9.38 1.48
N VAL A 31 -3.47 -8.07 1.75
CA VAL A 31 -3.32 -7.56 3.11
C VAL A 31 -4.52 -8.01 3.95
N ASP A 32 -4.24 -8.76 5.00
CA ASP A 32 -5.23 -9.24 5.98
C ASP A 32 -5.57 -8.14 6.98
N ASP A 33 -4.55 -7.44 7.47
CA ASP A 33 -4.67 -6.40 8.49
C ASP A 33 -3.48 -5.43 8.41
N ALA A 34 -3.60 -4.22 8.95
CA ALA A 34 -2.51 -3.25 8.99
C ALA A 34 -2.64 -2.30 10.18
N MET A 35 -1.50 -1.88 10.73
CA MET A 35 -1.47 -0.90 11.79
C MET A 35 -2.03 0.45 11.30
N GLU A 36 -2.74 1.15 12.18
CA GLU A 36 -3.39 2.43 11.87
C GLU A 36 -2.38 3.51 11.46
N ASP A 37 -1.22 3.53 12.12
CA ASP A 37 -0.09 4.40 11.80
C ASP A 37 0.73 3.93 10.59
N SER A 38 0.32 2.84 9.94
CA SER A 38 0.98 2.27 8.75
C SER A 38 2.45 1.87 8.98
N SER A 39 2.87 1.62 10.22
CA SER A 39 4.21 1.11 10.54
C SER A 39 4.39 -0.37 10.20
N ALA A 40 3.31 -1.16 10.21
CA ALA A 40 3.36 -2.58 9.90
C ALA A 40 2.06 -3.07 9.26
N LEU A 41 2.16 -4.12 8.45
CA LEU A 41 1.01 -4.81 7.89
C LEU A 41 1.17 -6.32 7.93
N TRP A 42 0.03 -7.00 7.84
CA TRP A 42 -0.03 -8.44 7.72
C TRP A 42 -0.55 -8.84 6.34
N ILE A 43 0.18 -9.73 5.69
CA ILE A 43 -0.28 -10.43 4.49
C ILE A 43 -0.97 -11.73 4.92
N ALA A 44 -2.14 -12.01 4.34
CA ALA A 44 -2.91 -13.22 4.57
C ALA A 44 -2.08 -14.48 4.28
N ALA A 45 -2.45 -15.59 4.93
CA ALA A 45 -1.87 -16.88 4.60
C ALA A 45 -2.18 -17.24 3.13
N ASP A 46 -1.17 -17.78 2.45
CA ASP A 46 -1.26 -18.21 1.06
C ASP A 46 -0.68 -19.64 0.93
N ALA A 47 -0.65 -20.22 -0.26
CA ALA A 47 -0.02 -21.50 -0.54
C ALA A 47 1.45 -21.56 -0.08
N SER A 48 2.12 -20.40 0.00
CA SER A 48 3.51 -20.26 0.46
C SER A 48 3.69 -20.33 1.99
N GLY A 49 2.60 -20.30 2.78
CA GLY A 49 2.65 -20.40 4.23
C GLY A 49 1.66 -19.48 4.97
N GLY A 50 1.80 -19.42 6.29
CA GLY A 50 0.91 -18.65 7.16
C GLY A 50 0.96 -17.12 6.95
N ARG A 51 0.10 -16.42 7.70
CA ARG A 51 0.06 -14.96 7.79
C ARG A 51 1.44 -14.43 8.16
N ALA A 52 1.91 -13.42 7.43
CA ALA A 52 3.23 -12.81 7.66
C ALA A 52 3.11 -11.34 7.96
N LEU A 53 3.90 -10.89 8.93
CA LEU A 53 4.03 -9.50 9.34
C LEU A 53 5.23 -8.86 8.62
N PHE A 54 5.04 -7.63 8.14
CA PHE A 54 6.08 -6.81 7.55
C PHE A 54 6.04 -5.41 8.18
N ALA A 55 7.19 -4.90 8.61
CA ALA A 55 7.29 -3.57 9.22
C ALA A 55 8.09 -2.59 8.35
N ALA A 56 7.58 -1.37 8.19
CA ALA A 56 8.25 -0.28 7.48
C ALA A 56 9.61 0.05 8.11
N ALA A 57 9.72 -0.09 9.44
CA ALA A 57 10.96 0.12 10.19
C ALA A 57 12.08 -0.87 9.82
N GLU A 58 11.74 -2.05 9.29
CA GLU A 58 12.73 -3.02 8.79
C GLU A 58 13.16 -2.75 7.34
N GLY A 59 12.64 -1.67 6.73
CA GLY A 59 12.91 -1.29 5.36
C GLY A 59 12.00 -1.96 4.32
N TYR A 60 10.90 -2.59 4.75
CA TYR A 60 9.93 -3.14 3.82
C TYR A 60 9.11 -2.02 3.14
N GLU A 61 8.87 -2.18 1.85
CA GLU A 61 8.09 -1.28 1.02
C GLU A 61 6.92 -2.02 0.41
N VAL A 62 5.77 -1.37 0.33
CA VAL A 62 4.54 -1.98 -0.19
C VAL A 62 4.13 -1.30 -1.48
N TRP A 63 3.89 -2.12 -2.49
CA TRP A 63 3.62 -1.71 -3.85
C TRP A 63 2.29 -2.30 -4.32
N ILE A 64 1.56 -1.51 -5.11
CA ILE A 64 0.30 -1.95 -5.72
C ILE A 64 0.40 -1.98 -7.24
N ARG A 65 -0.28 -2.96 -7.85
CA ARG A 65 -0.40 -3.12 -9.31
C ARG A 65 -1.83 -2.85 -9.76
N PRO A 66 -2.10 -1.74 -10.47
CA PRO A 66 -3.45 -1.36 -10.88
C PRO A 66 -4.22 -2.44 -11.65
N ARG A 67 -3.53 -3.34 -12.37
CA ARG A 67 -4.17 -4.42 -13.13
C ARG A 67 -4.63 -5.60 -12.28
N GLU A 68 -3.95 -5.90 -11.18
CA GLU A 68 -4.38 -6.97 -10.25
C GLU A 68 -5.57 -6.52 -9.37
N LEU A 69 -5.95 -5.26 -9.51
CA LEU A 69 -6.98 -4.59 -8.73
C LEU A 69 -8.32 -4.54 -9.46
N GLU A 70 -8.52 -5.39 -10.49
CA GLU A 70 -9.75 -5.56 -11.29
C GLU A 70 -11.01 -5.20 -10.48
N GLY A 71 -11.52 -3.97 -10.69
CA GLY A 71 -12.76 -3.48 -10.09
C GLY A 71 -12.79 -3.27 -8.56
N ARG A 72 -11.69 -3.51 -7.81
CA ARG A 72 -11.67 -3.41 -6.34
C ARG A 72 -11.18 -2.08 -5.75
N LEU A 73 -10.59 -1.19 -6.55
CA LEU A 73 -10.05 0.10 -6.06
C LEU A 73 -10.69 1.36 -6.64
N CYS A 74 -11.67 1.25 -7.54
CA CYS A 74 -12.32 2.42 -8.14
C CYS A 74 -12.97 3.37 -7.12
N TYR A 75 -13.17 2.95 -5.86
CA TYR A 75 -13.75 3.79 -4.80
C TYR A 75 -12.73 4.37 -3.79
N LYS A 76 -11.50 3.84 -3.64
CA LYS A 76 -10.53 4.34 -2.63
C LYS A 76 -9.50 5.36 -3.16
N MET A 77 -9.27 5.42 -4.47
CA MET A 77 -8.33 6.38 -5.07
C MET A 77 -8.85 7.83 -5.17
N ALA A 78 -10.15 8.06 -4.97
CA ALA A 78 -10.72 9.41 -4.98
C ALA A 78 -10.25 10.30 -3.80
N VAL A 79 -9.65 9.71 -2.74
CA VAL A 79 -9.23 10.46 -1.55
C VAL A 79 -7.73 10.78 -1.51
N ALA A 80 -6.89 10.02 -2.22
CA ALA A 80 -5.43 10.19 -2.20
C ALA A 80 -4.88 11.13 -3.29
N LEU A 81 -5.70 11.45 -4.31
CA LEU A 81 -5.34 12.37 -5.40
C LEU A 81 -5.88 13.79 -5.22
N ARG A 82 -6.20 14.23 -3.99
CA ARG A 82 -6.34 15.68 -3.78
C ARG A 82 -4.94 16.28 -3.79
N PRO A 83 -4.53 17.06 -4.81
CA PRO A 83 -3.38 17.94 -4.63
C PRO A 83 -3.70 18.84 -3.43
N LEU A 84 -2.78 18.89 -2.46
CA LEU A 84 -2.76 19.94 -1.45
C LEU A 84 -2.91 21.28 -2.19
N PRO A 85 -3.85 22.17 -1.82
CA PRO A 85 -3.92 23.48 -2.46
C PRO A 85 -2.59 24.20 -2.22
N ALA A 86 -1.86 24.42 -3.31
CA ALA A 86 -0.65 25.21 -3.31
C ALA A 86 -1.01 26.65 -2.89
N GLY A 87 -0.37 27.13 -1.84
CA GLY A 87 -0.06 28.55 -1.67
C GLY A 87 -1.25 29.47 -1.43
N ALA A 88 -1.45 29.81 -0.16
CA ALA A 88 -1.75 31.18 0.20
C ALA A 88 -0.66 32.10 -0.39
N ALA A 89 -1.00 32.96 -1.35
CA ALA A 89 -0.19 34.12 -1.72
C ALA A 89 -1.02 35.18 -2.45
N GLY A 90 -1.09 36.38 -1.87
CA GLY A 90 -1.26 37.62 -2.62
C GLY A 90 -2.68 38.16 -2.76
N ARG A 91 -3.20 38.83 -1.72
CA ARG A 91 -4.07 39.99 -1.90
C ARG A 91 -3.28 41.23 -1.52
N ALA A 92 -2.98 42.05 -2.51
CA ALA A 92 -2.71 43.48 -2.39
C ALA A 92 -3.28 44.15 -3.63
#